data_AF-A0A023D7H9-F1
#
_entry.id   AF-A0A023D7H9-F1
#
_cell.length_a   1.000
_cell.length_b   1.000
_cell.length_c   1.000
_cell.angle_alpha   90.00
_cell.angle_beta   90.00
_cell.angle_gamma   90.00
#
_symmetry.space_group_name_H-M   'P 1'
#
loop_
_entity.id
_entity.type
_entity.pdbx_description
1 polymer ?
#
loop_
_entity_poly.entity_id
_entity_poly.type
_entity_poly.pdbx_seq_one_letter_code
_entity_poly.pdbx_strand_id
1 'polypeptide(L)'
;MATDSQALNFNISETDVAHDPGAWHYVTHHDMTTLMAAFTLANILHTDSKPFEASRFYRLAFDRHSGSPTEYPRPESLLQARLLCLLKAGHTLPEHELAELYALSHPMGDYISGIRMAWTNGAHAQALQFIGNAYESFHTGEEADCRYLEVALQTKYASFAPAARTIPPHLYMFWDKAPPPEIEDNIDYHETLDGLARFKTYDRDEAADLLYDSYGIEARTLFLESRHPAEAADFFRVHAIALHGGWWLDADLRLRSADSLASTAEHQFFITPNFYVHNDFFGAIPGSPVLNDCLLSLYRNSYQHRNLFIAYKTGPGIFNRAVNRMIHRNIRAPQPLSMLISPPDRFSDAVEEFETPYKLVSPNWQTA
;
A
#
# COMPACT_ATOMS: atom_id res chain seq x y z
N MET A 1 -27.09 7.77 27.87
CA MET A 1 -26.60 8.76 26.90
C MET A 1 -26.96 8.21 25.53
N ALA A 2 -27.71 8.95 24.73
CA ALA A 2 -27.95 8.54 23.34
C ALA A 2 -26.59 8.46 22.64
N THR A 3 -26.32 7.38 21.94
CA THR A 3 -25.12 7.29 21.08
C THR A 3 -25.25 8.30 19.96
N ASP A 4 -24.15 8.91 19.50
CA ASP A 4 -24.17 9.89 18.39
C ASP A 4 -24.86 9.36 17.12
N SER A 5 -24.95 8.03 16.95
CA SER A 5 -25.70 7.39 15.85
C SER A 5 -27.22 7.54 15.95
N GLN A 6 -27.80 7.65 17.15
CA GLN A 6 -29.25 7.84 17.33
C GLN A 6 -29.72 9.23 16.85
N ALA A 7 -28.83 10.23 16.83
CA ALA A 7 -29.14 11.58 16.37
C ALA A 7 -29.22 11.71 14.84
N LEU A 8 -28.46 10.89 14.09
CA LEU A 8 -28.40 10.91 12.62
C LEU A 8 -29.59 10.20 11.93
N ASN A 9 -30.52 9.64 12.69
CA ASN A 9 -31.53 8.72 12.14
C ASN A 9 -32.61 9.36 11.26
N PHE A 10 -32.77 10.69 11.22
CA PHE A 10 -33.92 11.27 10.50
C PHE A 10 -33.68 12.54 9.68
N ASN A 11 -32.56 13.25 9.81
CA ASN A 11 -32.22 14.38 8.92
C ASN A 11 -30.70 14.65 8.94
N ILE A 12 -29.98 14.17 7.94
CA ILE A 12 -28.57 14.53 7.72
C ILE A 12 -28.52 15.96 7.16
N SER A 13 -27.73 16.83 7.79
CA SER A 13 -27.52 18.22 7.38
C SER A 13 -26.15 18.42 6.69
N GLU A 14 -25.94 19.57 6.05
CA GLU A 14 -24.62 19.94 5.52
C GLU A 14 -23.54 19.96 6.60
N THR A 15 -23.90 20.35 7.83
CA THR A 15 -22.96 20.33 8.96
C THR A 15 -22.54 18.91 9.37
N ASP A 16 -23.39 17.92 9.15
CA ASP A 16 -23.06 16.52 9.48
C ASP A 16 -22.01 15.92 8.55
N VAL A 17 -21.87 16.49 7.35
CA VAL A 17 -20.86 16.11 6.35
C VAL A 17 -19.76 17.16 6.24
N ALA A 18 -19.59 18.02 7.25
CA ALA A 18 -18.56 19.08 7.31
C ALA A 18 -18.56 20.03 6.10
N HIS A 19 -19.74 20.28 5.50
CA HIS A 19 -19.90 21.05 4.26
C HIS A 19 -19.07 20.50 3.09
N ASP A 20 -18.74 19.21 3.10
CA ASP A 20 -18.06 18.57 1.98
C ASP A 20 -19.01 18.48 0.76
N PRO A 21 -18.66 19.08 -0.40
CA PRO A 21 -19.55 19.12 -1.55
C PRO A 21 -19.87 17.73 -2.12
N GLY A 22 -18.90 16.81 -2.12
CA GLY A 22 -19.06 15.46 -2.65
C GLY A 22 -19.96 14.62 -1.75
N ALA A 23 -19.71 14.67 -0.45
CA ALA A 23 -20.52 14.00 0.56
C ALA A 23 -21.96 14.54 0.58
N TRP A 24 -22.13 15.87 0.49
CA TRP A 24 -23.46 16.48 0.45
C TRP A 24 -24.24 16.14 -0.83
N HIS A 25 -23.55 16.16 -1.97
CA HIS A 25 -24.14 15.69 -3.21
C HIS A 25 -24.60 14.23 -3.09
N TYR A 26 -23.78 13.36 -2.49
CA TYR A 26 -24.15 11.96 -2.26
C TYR A 26 -25.39 11.82 -1.35
N VAL A 27 -25.41 12.51 -0.20
CA VAL A 27 -26.56 12.47 0.74
C VAL A 27 -27.87 12.87 0.06
N THR A 28 -27.85 13.89 -0.79
CA THR A 28 -29.07 14.41 -1.45
C THR A 28 -29.61 13.54 -2.57
N HIS A 29 -28.82 12.55 -3.04
CA HIS A 29 -29.17 11.69 -4.18
C HIS A 29 -29.34 10.21 -3.81
N HIS A 30 -29.08 9.83 -2.55
CA HIS A 30 -29.09 8.43 -2.12
C HIS A 30 -29.95 8.20 -0.88
N ASP A 31 -30.54 7.00 -0.78
CA ASP A 31 -31.29 6.59 0.41
C ASP A 31 -30.34 6.25 1.56
N MET A 32 -30.12 7.26 2.40
CA MET A 32 -29.28 7.19 3.58
C MET A 32 -29.87 6.32 4.70
N THR A 33 -30.94 5.55 4.49
CA THR A 33 -31.40 4.50 5.43
C THR A 33 -30.70 3.15 5.21
N THR A 34 -30.05 2.97 4.05
CA THR A 34 -29.37 1.71 3.71
C THR A 34 -27.97 1.65 4.32
N LEU A 35 -27.50 0.42 4.55
CA LEU A 35 -26.13 0.14 4.97
C LEU A 35 -25.11 0.66 3.95
N MET A 36 -25.30 0.32 2.69
CA MET A 36 -24.37 0.69 1.62
C MET A 36 -24.30 2.20 1.41
N ALA A 37 -25.41 2.93 1.54
CA ALA A 37 -25.36 4.39 1.43
C ALA A 37 -24.54 5.01 2.58
N ALA A 38 -24.74 4.56 3.82
CA ALA A 38 -23.96 5.04 4.95
C ALA A 38 -22.47 4.71 4.82
N PHE A 39 -22.14 3.48 4.39
CA PHE A 39 -20.75 3.08 4.17
C PHE A 39 -20.07 3.89 3.06
N THR A 40 -20.73 4.07 1.91
CA THR A 40 -20.17 4.86 0.81
C THR A 40 -19.95 6.31 1.22
N LEU A 41 -20.90 6.92 1.95
CA LEU A 41 -20.74 8.27 2.48
C LEU A 41 -19.56 8.37 3.45
N ALA A 42 -19.39 7.37 4.32
CA ALA A 42 -18.25 7.31 5.23
C ALA A 42 -16.92 7.26 4.45
N ASN A 43 -16.85 6.47 3.37
CA ASN A 43 -15.67 6.40 2.52
C ASN A 43 -15.35 7.74 1.83
N ILE A 44 -16.36 8.44 1.29
CA ILE A 44 -16.18 9.77 0.67
C ILE A 44 -15.54 10.71 1.71
N LEU A 45 -16.15 10.83 2.88
CA LEU A 45 -15.65 11.70 3.95
C LEU A 45 -14.25 11.30 4.44
N HIS A 46 -13.97 10.00 4.53
CA HIS A 46 -12.65 9.49 4.92
C HIS A 46 -11.59 9.89 3.90
N THR A 47 -11.88 9.70 2.61
CA THR A 47 -11.00 10.09 1.49
C THR A 47 -10.77 11.60 1.47
N ASP A 48 -11.81 12.39 1.74
CA ASP A 48 -11.74 13.86 1.76
C ASP A 48 -11.20 14.43 3.09
N SER A 49 -10.50 13.59 3.86
CA SER A 49 -9.81 13.96 5.11
C SER A 49 -10.76 14.53 6.18
N LYS A 50 -11.97 13.98 6.28
CA LYS A 50 -12.98 14.26 7.32
C LYS A 50 -13.18 13.04 8.24
N PRO A 51 -12.14 12.58 8.95
CA PRO A 51 -12.19 11.31 9.68
C PRO A 51 -13.22 11.30 10.81
N PHE A 52 -13.44 12.44 11.49
CA PHE A 52 -14.44 12.49 12.57
C PHE A 52 -15.86 12.25 12.03
N GLU A 53 -16.24 12.95 10.96
CA GLU A 53 -17.54 12.80 10.31
C GLU A 53 -17.70 11.39 9.72
N ALA A 54 -16.68 10.88 9.03
CA ALA A 54 -16.65 9.52 8.52
C ALA A 54 -16.91 8.48 9.64
N SER A 55 -16.32 8.67 10.83
CA SER A 55 -16.52 7.76 11.97
C SER A 55 -17.98 7.59 12.36
N ARG A 56 -18.79 8.65 12.25
CA ARG A 56 -20.22 8.63 12.59
C ARG A 56 -21.00 7.80 11.58
N PHE A 57 -20.67 7.93 10.29
CA PHE A 57 -21.32 7.18 9.23
C PHE A 57 -20.88 5.71 9.17
N TYR A 58 -19.64 5.38 9.54
CA TYR A 58 -19.25 3.99 9.78
C TYR A 58 -20.03 3.36 10.94
N ARG A 59 -20.29 4.10 12.03
CA ARG A 59 -21.20 3.60 13.10
C ARG A 59 -22.59 3.36 12.58
N LEU A 60 -23.11 4.32 11.83
CA LEU A 60 -24.45 4.23 11.26
C LEU A 60 -24.59 3.03 10.32
N ALA A 61 -23.58 2.76 9.50
CA ALA A 61 -23.52 1.57 8.66
C ALA A 61 -23.46 0.29 9.51
N PHE A 62 -22.66 0.27 10.58
CA PHE A 62 -22.57 -0.86 11.51
C PHE A 62 -23.91 -1.16 12.20
N ASP A 63 -24.58 -0.12 12.73
CA ASP A 63 -25.87 -0.26 13.41
C ASP A 63 -26.98 -0.77 12.47
N ARG A 64 -26.79 -0.65 11.15
CA ARG A 64 -27.70 -1.13 10.10
C ARG A 64 -27.33 -2.48 9.52
N HIS A 65 -26.17 -3.01 9.91
CA HIS A 65 -25.73 -4.34 9.49
C HIS A 65 -26.67 -5.39 10.08
N SER A 66 -27.15 -6.32 9.25
CA SER A 66 -28.10 -7.38 9.65
C SER A 66 -27.47 -8.43 10.57
N GLY A 67 -26.15 -8.45 10.63
CA GLY A 67 -25.35 -9.49 11.30
C GLY A 67 -25.12 -10.72 10.42
N SER A 68 -25.63 -10.72 9.18
CA SER A 68 -25.41 -11.82 8.24
C SER A 68 -23.93 -11.92 7.85
N PRO A 69 -23.32 -13.13 7.86
CA PRO A 69 -21.93 -13.31 7.46
C PRO A 69 -21.69 -13.10 5.95
N THR A 70 -22.75 -13.03 5.14
CA THR A 70 -22.68 -12.79 3.69
C THR A 70 -22.95 -11.34 3.30
N GLU A 71 -23.34 -10.50 4.26
CA GLU A 71 -23.55 -9.07 4.00
C GLU A 71 -22.20 -8.35 4.00
N TYR A 72 -22.04 -7.41 3.07
CA TYR A 72 -20.84 -6.61 2.91
C TYR A 72 -21.19 -5.12 3.08
N PRO A 73 -20.32 -4.30 3.72
CA PRO A 73 -19.07 -4.69 4.39
C PRO A 73 -19.30 -5.45 5.70
N ARG A 74 -18.32 -6.25 6.10
CA ARG A 74 -18.41 -7.04 7.34
C ARG A 74 -18.48 -6.11 8.58
N PRO A 75 -19.19 -6.52 9.65
CA PRO A 75 -19.41 -5.66 10.80
C PRO A 75 -18.10 -5.27 11.50
N GLU A 76 -17.13 -6.19 11.60
CA GLU A 76 -15.81 -5.88 12.16
C GLU A 76 -15.05 -4.82 11.35
N SER A 77 -15.18 -4.81 10.02
CA SER A 77 -14.52 -3.81 9.16
C SER A 77 -15.13 -2.42 9.36
N LEU A 78 -16.46 -2.33 9.47
CA LEU A 78 -17.17 -1.08 9.75
C LEU A 78 -16.76 -0.50 11.11
N LEU A 79 -16.72 -1.36 12.14
CA LEU A 79 -16.36 -0.93 13.49
C LEU A 79 -14.87 -0.58 13.61
N GLN A 80 -13.99 -1.34 12.94
CA GLN A 80 -12.57 -1.03 12.85
C GLN A 80 -12.35 0.34 12.18
N ALA A 81 -12.95 0.59 11.02
CA ALA A 81 -12.80 1.85 10.29
C ALA A 81 -13.28 3.04 11.13
N ARG A 82 -14.43 2.90 11.80
CA ARG A 82 -14.93 3.88 12.77
C ARG A 82 -13.90 4.23 13.85
N LEU A 83 -13.39 3.23 14.56
CA LEU A 83 -12.49 3.45 15.69
C LEU A 83 -11.16 4.06 15.22
N LEU A 84 -10.65 3.63 14.06
CA LEU A 84 -9.45 4.25 13.48
C LEU A 84 -9.69 5.72 13.12
N CYS A 85 -10.85 6.05 12.53
CA CYS A 85 -11.24 7.41 12.22
C CYS A 85 -11.34 8.31 13.48
N LEU A 86 -11.85 7.79 14.59
CA LEU A 86 -11.83 8.52 15.87
C LEU A 86 -10.40 8.84 16.33
N LEU A 87 -9.49 7.86 16.25
CA LEU A 87 -8.07 8.08 16.60
C LEU A 87 -7.41 9.12 15.70
N LYS A 88 -7.66 9.07 14.39
CA LYS A 88 -7.14 10.07 13.42
C LYS A 88 -7.63 11.48 13.71
N ALA A 89 -8.87 11.60 14.18
CA ALA A 89 -9.46 12.87 14.60
C ALA A 89 -8.97 13.33 15.99
N GLY A 90 -8.12 12.56 16.68
CA GLY A 90 -7.62 12.88 18.03
C GLY A 90 -8.64 12.61 19.14
N HIS A 91 -9.68 11.83 18.88
CA HIS A 91 -10.71 11.49 19.87
C HIS A 91 -10.34 10.23 20.67
N THR A 92 -10.90 10.13 21.87
CA THR A 92 -10.82 8.92 22.70
C THR A 92 -11.75 7.84 22.15
N LEU A 93 -11.34 6.58 22.27
CA LEU A 93 -12.16 5.44 21.84
C LEU A 93 -13.26 5.13 22.86
N PRO A 94 -14.50 4.88 22.43
CA PRO A 94 -15.51 4.31 23.31
C PRO A 94 -15.14 2.87 23.68
N GLU A 95 -14.83 2.60 24.95
CA GLU A 95 -14.35 1.27 25.41
C GLU A 95 -15.35 0.14 25.13
N HIS A 96 -16.66 0.44 25.16
CA HIS A 96 -17.69 -0.56 24.82
C HIS A 96 -17.67 -0.96 23.34
N GLU A 97 -17.38 -0.02 22.44
CA GLU A 97 -17.24 -0.30 21.00
C GLU A 97 -15.94 -1.04 20.70
N LEU A 98 -14.86 -0.73 21.43
CA LEU A 98 -13.63 -1.52 21.33
C LEU A 98 -13.85 -2.96 21.81
N ALA A 99 -14.58 -3.16 22.90
CA ALA A 99 -14.97 -4.50 23.37
C ALA A 99 -15.87 -5.23 22.36
N GLU A 100 -16.78 -4.50 21.70
CA GLU A 100 -17.61 -5.03 20.60
C GLU A 100 -16.73 -5.46 19.40
N LEU A 101 -15.70 -4.69 19.05
CA LEU A 101 -14.73 -5.08 18.02
C LEU A 101 -13.96 -6.35 18.41
N TYR A 102 -13.51 -6.48 19.66
CA TYR A 102 -12.85 -7.71 20.13
C TYR A 102 -13.77 -8.93 20.05
N ALA A 103 -15.06 -8.77 20.33
CA ALA A 103 -16.04 -9.84 20.22
C ALA A 103 -16.24 -10.31 18.76
N LEU A 104 -16.06 -9.41 17.78
CA LEU A 104 -16.17 -9.72 16.35
C LEU A 104 -14.84 -10.21 15.75
N SER A 105 -13.72 -9.59 16.11
CA SER A 105 -12.40 -9.86 15.55
C SER A 105 -11.29 -9.41 16.51
N HIS A 106 -10.69 -10.39 17.18
CA HIS A 106 -9.51 -10.17 18.04
C HIS A 106 -8.37 -9.43 17.32
N PRO A 107 -7.92 -9.85 16.12
CA PRO A 107 -6.83 -9.17 15.43
C PRO A 107 -7.13 -7.70 15.14
N MET A 108 -8.36 -7.36 14.72
CA MET A 108 -8.72 -5.97 14.46
C MET A 108 -8.80 -5.14 15.76
N GLY A 109 -9.24 -5.76 16.86
CA GLY A 109 -9.16 -5.16 18.20
C GLY A 109 -7.72 -4.87 18.65
N ASP A 110 -6.82 -5.84 18.43
CA ASP A 110 -5.39 -5.71 18.71
C ASP A 110 -4.76 -4.58 17.89
N TYR A 111 -5.10 -4.52 16.59
CA TYR A 111 -4.68 -3.45 15.69
C TYR A 111 -5.10 -2.07 16.21
N ILE A 112 -6.39 -1.84 16.48
CA ILE A 112 -6.89 -0.54 16.97
C ILE A 112 -6.26 -0.17 18.32
N SER A 113 -6.16 -1.13 19.23
CA SER A 113 -5.57 -0.90 20.55
C SER A 113 -4.09 -0.54 20.46
N GLY A 114 -3.34 -1.21 19.58
CA GLY A 114 -1.94 -0.91 19.34
C GLY A 114 -1.73 0.45 18.67
N ILE A 115 -2.54 0.82 17.68
CA ILE A 115 -2.49 2.17 17.09
C ILE A 115 -2.77 3.24 18.15
N ARG A 116 -3.79 3.05 19.00
CA ARG A 116 -4.05 3.93 20.15
C ARG A 116 -2.83 4.05 21.07
N MET A 117 -2.19 2.94 21.42
CA MET A 117 -0.99 2.94 22.26
C MET A 117 0.16 3.74 21.63
N ALA A 118 0.38 3.58 20.32
CA ALA A 118 1.42 4.31 19.59
C ALA A 118 1.13 5.81 19.56
N TRP A 119 -0.06 6.21 19.10
CA TRP A 119 -0.38 7.62 18.84
C TRP A 119 -0.65 8.43 20.10
N THR A 120 -1.23 7.83 21.15
CA THR A 120 -1.52 8.56 22.39
C THR A 120 -0.33 8.59 23.35
N ASN A 121 0.40 7.48 23.47
CA ASN A 121 1.42 7.33 24.52
C ASN A 121 2.86 7.33 23.98
N GLY A 122 3.05 7.35 22.65
CA GLY A 122 4.37 7.19 22.03
C GLY A 122 4.99 5.80 22.27
N ALA A 123 4.18 4.81 22.67
CA ALA A 123 4.64 3.47 23.07
C ALA A 123 4.85 2.55 21.85
N HIS A 124 5.54 3.04 20.81
CA HIS A 124 5.62 2.40 19.48
C HIS A 124 6.11 0.94 19.51
N ALA A 125 7.15 0.63 20.27
CA ALA A 125 7.68 -0.73 20.37
C ALA A 125 6.69 -1.71 21.00
N GLN A 126 6.00 -1.29 22.07
CA GLN A 126 4.97 -2.09 22.74
C GLN A 126 3.73 -2.23 21.84
N ALA A 127 3.36 -1.15 21.14
CA ALA A 127 2.29 -1.17 20.17
C ALA A 127 2.54 -2.23 19.08
N LEU A 128 3.74 -2.30 18.49
CA LEU A 128 4.03 -3.33 17.46
C LEU A 128 3.97 -4.76 18.00
N GLN A 129 4.45 -4.98 19.23
CA GLN A 129 4.32 -6.29 19.88
C GLN A 129 2.85 -6.66 20.12
N PHE A 130 2.03 -5.67 20.46
CA PHE A 130 0.60 -5.85 20.69
C PHE A 130 -0.17 -6.09 19.39
N ILE A 131 0.09 -5.30 18.35
CA ILE A 131 -0.51 -5.47 17.01
C ILE A 131 -0.11 -6.83 16.41
N GLY A 132 1.14 -7.27 16.64
CA GLY A 132 1.66 -8.52 16.11
C GLY A 132 1.60 -8.55 14.58
N ASN A 133 0.87 -9.53 14.03
CA ASN A 133 0.59 -9.66 12.60
C ASN A 133 -0.89 -9.40 12.26
N ALA A 134 -1.61 -8.60 13.06
CA ALA A 134 -3.02 -8.31 12.84
C ALA A 134 -3.34 -7.74 11.45
N TYR A 135 -2.37 -7.07 10.79
CA TYR A 135 -2.48 -6.63 9.40
C TYR A 135 -2.83 -7.78 8.42
N GLU A 136 -2.55 -9.04 8.76
CA GLU A 136 -2.95 -10.21 7.97
C GLU A 136 -4.47 -10.44 7.93
N SER A 137 -5.23 -9.82 8.83
CA SER A 137 -6.71 -9.89 8.84
C SER A 137 -7.35 -8.87 7.90
N PHE A 138 -6.54 -8.02 7.25
CA PHE A 138 -6.93 -7.03 6.26
C PHE A 138 -6.46 -7.47 4.88
N HIS A 139 -7.12 -7.03 3.81
CA HIS A 139 -6.55 -7.24 2.48
C HIS A 139 -5.20 -6.53 2.36
N THR A 140 -4.31 -7.13 1.57
CA THR A 140 -2.99 -6.58 1.29
C THR A 140 -3.09 -5.16 0.73
N GLY A 141 -2.32 -4.23 1.28
CA GLY A 141 -2.26 -2.85 0.81
C GLY A 141 -3.35 -1.93 1.36
N GLU A 142 -4.27 -2.45 2.19
CA GLU A 142 -5.16 -1.60 2.95
C GLU A 142 -4.38 -0.75 3.97
N GLU A 143 -5.05 0.29 4.49
CA GLU A 143 -4.45 1.26 5.40
C GLU A 143 -3.76 0.63 6.62
N ALA A 144 -4.20 -0.54 7.08
CA ALA A 144 -3.54 -1.28 8.17
C ALA A 144 -2.05 -1.52 7.90
N ASP A 145 -1.67 -1.82 6.65
CA ASP A 145 -0.29 -2.05 6.26
C ASP A 145 0.54 -0.75 6.36
N CYS A 146 -0.02 0.41 5.97
CA CYS A 146 0.65 1.70 6.06
C CYS A 146 0.80 2.18 7.52
N ARG A 147 -0.25 2.02 8.34
CA ARG A 147 -0.21 2.42 9.75
C ARG A 147 0.73 1.56 10.57
N TYR A 148 0.85 0.26 10.25
CA TYR A 148 1.86 -0.59 10.87
C TYR A 148 3.27 -0.07 10.58
N LEU A 149 3.55 0.24 9.31
CA LEU A 149 4.86 0.76 8.90
C LEU A 149 5.17 2.11 9.55
N GLU A 150 4.19 3.02 9.61
CA GLU A 150 4.31 4.29 10.33
C GLU A 150 4.80 4.07 11.77
N VAL A 151 4.12 3.22 12.53
CA VAL A 151 4.49 2.91 13.92
C VAL A 151 5.87 2.26 13.98
N ALA A 152 6.19 1.37 13.04
CA ALA A 152 7.48 0.68 12.98
C ALA A 152 8.67 1.63 12.78
N LEU A 153 8.52 2.63 11.91
CA LEU A 153 9.56 3.62 11.63
C LEU A 153 9.86 4.53 12.83
N GLN A 154 8.98 4.60 13.83
CA GLN A 154 9.23 5.29 15.10
C GLN A 154 10.04 4.45 16.10
N THR A 155 10.45 3.24 15.73
CA THR A 155 11.19 2.32 16.61
C THR A 155 12.59 2.05 16.13
N LYS A 156 13.45 1.61 17.06
CA LYS A 156 14.78 1.07 16.73
C LYS A 156 14.71 -0.29 16.02
N TYR A 157 13.54 -0.90 15.85
CA TYR A 157 13.41 -2.14 15.08
C TYR A 157 13.51 -1.90 13.57
N ALA A 158 13.47 -0.64 13.14
CA ALA A 158 13.94 -0.19 11.84
C ALA A 158 15.48 0.04 11.80
N SER A 159 16.23 -0.33 12.85
CA SER A 159 17.69 -0.35 12.81
C SER A 159 18.13 -1.67 12.22
N PHE A 160 18.53 -1.60 10.96
CA PHE A 160 18.91 -2.75 10.16
C PHE A 160 20.40 -3.08 10.34
N ALA A 161 20.73 -4.36 10.19
CA ALA A 161 22.10 -4.84 10.31
C ALA A 161 22.97 -4.33 9.14
N PRO A 162 24.31 -4.29 9.33
CA PRO A 162 25.22 -4.05 8.22
C PRO A 162 24.96 -5.03 7.08
N ALA A 163 25.01 -4.55 5.84
CA ALA A 163 24.86 -5.40 4.68
C ALA A 163 25.97 -6.45 4.58
N ALA A 164 25.60 -7.70 4.32
CA ALA A 164 26.56 -8.72 3.91
C ALA A 164 26.81 -8.66 2.39
N ARG A 165 25.83 -8.13 1.64
CA ARG A 165 25.87 -7.95 0.18
C ARG A 165 25.37 -6.55 -0.17
N THR A 166 25.91 -5.95 -1.22
CA THR A 166 25.40 -4.68 -1.73
C THR A 166 24.44 -4.90 -2.89
N ILE A 167 23.50 -3.97 -3.07
CA ILE A 167 22.63 -3.92 -4.25
C ILE A 167 23.53 -3.67 -5.48
N PRO A 168 23.51 -4.53 -6.51
CA PRO A 168 24.26 -4.29 -7.74
C PRO A 168 23.81 -2.97 -8.40
N PRO A 169 24.71 -2.14 -8.97
CA PRO A 169 24.34 -0.93 -9.69
C PRO A 169 23.84 -1.26 -11.11
N HIS A 170 22.89 -2.18 -11.20
CA HIS A 170 22.15 -2.55 -12.40
C HIS A 170 20.79 -1.86 -12.34
N LEU A 171 20.39 -1.20 -13.41
CA LEU A 171 19.09 -0.53 -13.52
C LEU A 171 18.22 -1.26 -14.53
N TYR A 172 16.97 -1.52 -14.14
CA TYR A 172 15.98 -2.18 -14.97
C TYR A 172 14.72 -1.34 -15.10
N MET A 173 14.18 -1.31 -16.31
CA MET A 173 12.92 -0.69 -16.67
C MET A 173 12.03 -1.68 -17.42
N PHE A 174 10.76 -1.34 -17.59
CA PHE A 174 9.84 -2.06 -18.45
C PHE A 174 8.95 -1.11 -19.22
N TRP A 175 8.71 -1.44 -20.48
CA TRP A 175 7.71 -0.76 -21.31
C TRP A 175 7.02 -1.77 -22.24
N ASP A 176 5.68 -1.79 -22.24
CA ASP A 176 4.94 -2.92 -22.82
C ASP A 176 4.83 -2.92 -24.35
N LYS A 177 4.97 -1.76 -24.99
CA LYS A 177 4.76 -1.53 -26.43
C LYS A 177 5.90 -0.68 -27.01
N ALA A 178 5.71 -0.12 -28.20
CA ALA A 178 6.59 0.95 -28.67
C ALA A 178 6.50 2.15 -27.71
N PRO A 179 7.62 2.61 -27.13
CA PRO A 179 7.64 3.80 -26.28
C PRO A 179 7.28 5.08 -27.06
N PRO A 180 6.54 6.02 -26.44
CA PRO A 180 6.39 7.35 -26.99
C PRO A 180 7.72 8.13 -26.87
N PRO A 181 7.92 9.21 -27.65
CA PRO A 181 9.21 9.91 -27.74
C PRO A 181 9.81 10.33 -26.40
N GLU A 182 8.98 10.81 -25.47
CA GLU A 182 9.46 11.23 -24.15
C GLU A 182 10.00 10.08 -23.28
N ILE A 183 9.53 8.85 -23.53
CA ILE A 183 10.01 7.64 -22.86
C ILE A 183 11.23 7.09 -23.60
N GLU A 184 11.28 7.16 -24.94
CA GLU A 184 12.49 6.85 -25.73
C GLU A 184 13.66 7.72 -25.29
N ASP A 185 13.48 9.04 -25.24
CA ASP A 185 14.49 9.99 -24.79
C ASP A 185 14.99 9.66 -23.37
N ASN A 186 14.10 9.19 -22.49
CA ASN A 186 14.45 8.79 -21.13
C ASN A 186 15.22 7.46 -21.11
N ILE A 187 14.87 6.49 -21.95
CA ILE A 187 15.62 5.24 -22.10
C ILE A 187 17.04 5.53 -22.62
N ASP A 188 17.17 6.36 -23.65
CA ASP A 188 18.46 6.78 -24.24
C ASP A 188 19.35 7.52 -23.21
N TYR A 189 18.73 8.37 -22.39
CA TYR A 189 19.41 9.02 -21.26
C TYR A 189 20.03 8.01 -20.31
N HIS A 190 19.30 6.96 -19.91
CA HIS A 190 19.82 5.95 -18.98
C HIS A 190 20.80 4.97 -19.63
N GLU A 191 20.68 4.68 -20.93
CA GLU A 191 21.64 3.84 -21.65
C GLU A 191 23.04 4.49 -21.73
N THR A 192 23.08 5.82 -21.78
CA THR A 192 24.32 6.61 -21.84
C THR A 192 24.77 7.16 -20.49
N LEU A 193 24.06 6.85 -19.40
CA LEU A 193 24.37 7.37 -18.05
C LEU A 193 25.62 6.71 -17.46
N ASP A 194 26.70 7.47 -17.35
CA ASP A 194 27.95 7.04 -16.72
C ASP A 194 27.72 6.61 -15.26
N GLY A 195 28.32 5.47 -14.89
CA GLY A 195 28.27 4.93 -13.52
C GLY A 195 27.30 3.76 -13.34
N LEU A 196 26.42 3.47 -14.31
CA LEU A 196 25.65 2.23 -14.33
C LEU A 196 26.55 1.06 -14.76
N ALA A 197 26.55 -0.03 -14.00
CA ALA A 197 27.24 -1.26 -14.44
C ALA A 197 26.41 -2.01 -15.50
N ARG A 198 25.09 -1.82 -15.48
CA ARG A 198 24.16 -2.36 -16.47
C ARG A 198 22.88 -1.52 -16.50
N PHE A 199 22.37 -1.30 -17.70
CA PHE A 199 21.02 -0.82 -17.94
C PHE A 199 20.29 -1.82 -18.84
N LYS A 200 19.01 -2.10 -18.56
CA LYS A 200 18.14 -2.85 -19.47
C LYS A 200 16.68 -2.44 -19.32
N THR A 201 16.05 -2.10 -20.44
CA THR A 201 14.59 -2.05 -20.56
C THR A 201 14.10 -3.38 -21.10
N TYR A 202 13.05 -3.94 -20.48
CA TYR A 202 12.35 -5.11 -20.99
C TYR A 202 11.09 -4.68 -21.73
N ASP A 203 10.82 -5.34 -22.85
CA ASP A 203 9.49 -5.30 -23.47
C ASP A 203 8.57 -6.41 -22.93
N ARG A 204 7.33 -6.44 -23.43
CA ARG A 204 6.33 -7.44 -23.01
C ARG A 204 6.73 -8.88 -23.38
N ASP A 205 7.35 -9.10 -24.52
CA ASP A 205 7.69 -10.45 -24.98
C ASP A 205 8.91 -10.96 -24.20
N GLU A 206 9.94 -10.12 -24.04
CA GLU A 206 11.11 -10.43 -23.21
C GLU A 206 10.72 -10.70 -21.76
N ALA A 207 9.79 -9.92 -21.19
CA ALA A 207 9.30 -10.12 -19.83
C ALA A 207 8.53 -11.45 -19.70
N ALA A 208 7.68 -11.78 -20.68
CA ALA A 208 6.93 -13.04 -20.69
C ALA A 208 7.85 -14.26 -20.80
N ASP A 209 8.89 -14.18 -21.61
CA ASP A 209 9.89 -15.24 -21.77
C ASP A 209 10.72 -15.41 -20.50
N LEU A 210 11.21 -14.30 -19.89
CA LEU A 210 11.95 -14.37 -18.63
C LEU A 210 11.11 -15.01 -17.50
N LEU A 211 9.83 -14.64 -17.41
CA LEU A 211 8.91 -15.20 -16.43
C LEU A 211 8.70 -16.71 -16.66
N TYR A 212 8.54 -17.14 -17.91
CA TYR A 212 8.39 -18.56 -18.22
C TYR A 212 9.64 -19.35 -17.87
N ASP A 213 10.80 -18.89 -18.29
CA ASP A 213 12.07 -19.58 -18.10
C ASP A 213 12.46 -19.69 -16.62
N SER A 214 12.11 -18.70 -15.81
CA SER A 214 12.55 -18.61 -14.40
C SER A 214 11.49 -19.05 -13.38
N TYR A 215 10.21 -18.82 -13.67
CA TYR A 215 9.10 -19.02 -12.73
C TYR A 215 7.99 -19.95 -13.26
N GLY A 216 8.06 -20.35 -14.54
CA GLY A 216 7.14 -21.31 -15.13
C GLY A 216 5.90 -20.69 -15.80
N ILE A 217 5.02 -21.56 -16.26
CA ILE A 217 3.86 -21.18 -17.07
C ILE A 217 2.88 -20.30 -16.30
N GLU A 218 2.70 -20.55 -15.01
CA GLU A 218 1.79 -19.80 -14.16
C GLU A 218 2.15 -18.31 -14.09
N ALA A 219 3.44 -17.99 -13.91
CA ALA A 219 3.94 -16.62 -13.86
C ALA A 219 3.70 -15.89 -15.18
N ARG A 220 4.05 -16.54 -16.29
CA ARG A 220 3.83 -15.99 -17.64
C ARG A 220 2.34 -15.76 -17.91
N THR A 221 1.48 -16.72 -17.57
CA THR A 221 0.03 -16.59 -17.80
C THR A 221 -0.53 -15.41 -17.02
N LEU A 222 -0.22 -15.27 -15.72
CA LEU A 222 -0.72 -14.15 -14.92
C LEU A 222 -0.26 -12.78 -15.44
N PHE A 223 0.99 -12.67 -15.87
CA PHE A 223 1.52 -11.45 -16.50
C PHE A 223 0.82 -11.13 -17.83
N LEU A 224 0.61 -12.14 -18.67
CA LEU A 224 -0.08 -11.95 -19.94
C LEU A 224 -1.58 -11.62 -19.77
N GLU A 225 -2.19 -12.06 -18.67
CA GLU A 225 -3.57 -11.78 -18.28
C GLU A 225 -3.75 -10.46 -17.50
N SER A 226 -2.68 -9.69 -17.23
CA SER A 226 -2.78 -8.38 -16.58
C SER A 226 -3.73 -7.45 -17.34
N ARG A 227 -4.62 -6.76 -16.59
CA ARG A 227 -5.73 -5.99 -17.17
C ARG A 227 -5.30 -4.61 -17.68
N HIS A 228 -4.12 -4.17 -17.25
CA HIS A 228 -3.55 -2.87 -17.55
C HIS A 228 -2.02 -2.96 -17.69
N PRO A 229 -1.36 -2.15 -18.53
CA PRO A 229 0.11 -2.12 -18.63
C PRO A 229 0.80 -1.87 -17.28
N ALA A 230 0.26 -0.97 -16.45
CA ALA A 230 0.78 -0.74 -15.09
C ALA A 230 0.71 -1.99 -14.19
N GLU A 231 -0.36 -2.79 -14.30
CA GLU A 231 -0.48 -4.06 -13.56
C GLU A 231 0.58 -5.07 -14.05
N ALA A 232 0.86 -5.10 -15.35
CA ALA A 232 1.91 -5.95 -15.92
C ALA A 232 3.31 -5.52 -15.45
N ALA A 233 3.59 -4.21 -15.43
CA ALA A 233 4.85 -3.64 -14.93
C ALA A 233 5.05 -3.93 -13.43
N ASP A 234 4.00 -3.77 -12.62
CA ASP A 234 3.97 -4.16 -11.21
C ASP A 234 4.25 -5.65 -11.00
N PHE A 235 3.65 -6.50 -11.84
CA PHE A 235 3.88 -7.94 -11.77
C PHE A 235 5.34 -8.26 -12.09
N PHE A 236 5.87 -7.71 -13.18
CA PHE A 236 7.20 -8.04 -13.68
C PHE A 236 8.33 -7.49 -12.81
N ARG A 237 8.21 -6.26 -12.27
CA ARG A 237 9.29 -5.60 -11.50
C ARG A 237 9.78 -6.42 -10.31
N VAL A 238 8.84 -7.05 -9.60
CA VAL A 238 9.16 -7.89 -8.44
C VAL A 238 9.99 -9.10 -8.87
N HIS A 239 9.62 -9.76 -9.98
CA HIS A 239 10.31 -10.93 -10.49
C HIS A 239 11.70 -10.61 -11.02
N ALA A 240 11.83 -9.51 -11.78
CA ALA A 240 13.09 -9.08 -12.37
C ALA A 240 14.14 -8.79 -11.27
N ILE A 241 13.77 -7.99 -10.26
CA ILE A 241 14.70 -7.65 -9.18
C ILE A 241 14.92 -8.84 -8.23
N ALA A 242 13.91 -9.68 -7.97
CA ALA A 242 14.12 -10.90 -7.18
C ALA A 242 15.15 -11.83 -7.84
N LEU A 243 15.14 -11.95 -9.17
CA LEU A 243 16.05 -12.81 -9.93
C LEU A 243 17.45 -12.19 -10.08
N HIS A 244 17.53 -10.95 -10.52
CA HIS A 244 18.79 -10.31 -10.92
C HIS A 244 19.41 -9.42 -9.85
N GLY A 245 18.65 -9.05 -8.82
CA GLY A 245 18.97 -7.92 -7.97
C GLY A 245 19.07 -6.62 -8.75
N GLY A 246 19.54 -5.57 -8.08
CA GLY A 246 19.71 -4.24 -8.67
C GLY A 246 18.54 -3.34 -8.34
N TRP A 247 18.30 -2.38 -9.24
CA TRP A 247 17.34 -1.31 -9.07
C TRP A 247 16.26 -1.37 -10.13
N TRP A 248 15.03 -1.20 -9.68
CA TRP A 248 13.90 -0.93 -10.55
C TRP A 248 13.67 0.57 -10.65
N LEU A 249 13.34 1.06 -11.85
CA LEU A 249 12.81 2.40 -12.08
C LEU A 249 11.67 2.31 -13.09
N ASP A 250 10.51 2.90 -12.79
CA ASP A 250 9.45 3.06 -13.78
C ASP A 250 9.95 3.97 -14.93
N ALA A 251 9.65 3.60 -16.17
CA ALA A 251 10.26 4.25 -17.35
C ALA A 251 9.84 5.72 -17.53
N ASP A 252 8.82 6.17 -16.79
CA ASP A 252 8.34 7.55 -16.74
C ASP A 252 8.89 8.35 -15.54
N LEU A 253 9.90 7.80 -14.87
CA LEU A 253 10.77 8.48 -13.92
C LEU A 253 12.19 8.56 -14.47
N ARG A 254 12.95 9.55 -14.02
CA ARG A 254 14.35 9.73 -14.41
C ARG A 254 15.27 9.73 -13.20
N LEU A 255 16.37 8.98 -13.25
CA LEU A 255 17.43 9.12 -12.25
C LEU A 255 18.11 10.47 -12.38
N ARG A 256 18.39 11.12 -11.26
CA ARG A 256 19.20 12.36 -11.26
C ARG A 256 20.67 12.08 -11.60
N SER A 257 21.21 10.97 -11.11
CA SER A 257 22.54 10.48 -11.43
C SER A 257 22.68 9.00 -11.07
N ALA A 258 23.75 8.33 -11.55
CA ALA A 258 24.06 6.97 -11.16
C ALA A 258 24.41 6.83 -9.65
N ASP A 259 24.90 7.90 -9.01
CA ASP A 259 25.17 7.92 -7.57
C ASP A 259 23.91 7.71 -6.73
N SER A 260 22.73 8.00 -7.28
CA SER A 260 21.44 7.70 -6.65
C SER A 260 21.22 6.20 -6.41
N LEU A 261 21.98 5.32 -7.09
CA LEU A 261 21.95 3.87 -6.90
C LEU A 261 22.94 3.38 -5.82
N ALA A 262 23.72 4.27 -5.22
CA ALA A 262 24.65 3.90 -4.16
C ALA A 262 23.88 3.52 -2.89
N SER A 263 24.00 2.26 -2.46
CA SER A 263 23.41 1.78 -1.22
C SER A 263 24.39 0.99 -0.38
N THR A 264 24.25 1.14 0.93
CA THR A 264 24.98 0.34 1.94
C THR A 264 24.11 -0.76 2.54
N ALA A 265 22.88 -0.94 2.03
CA ALA A 265 21.93 -1.94 2.47
C ALA A 265 21.75 -3.05 1.43
N GLU A 266 21.17 -4.18 1.84
CA GLU A 266 20.75 -5.23 0.91
C GLU A 266 19.40 -4.93 0.23
N HIS A 267 18.66 -3.99 0.80
CA HIS A 267 17.36 -3.52 0.30
C HIS A 267 17.25 -2.03 0.53
N GLN A 268 16.76 -1.29 -0.45
CA GLN A 268 16.48 0.13 -0.32
C GLN A 268 15.10 0.44 -0.91
N PHE A 269 14.25 0.97 -0.05
CA PHE A 269 12.89 1.37 -0.36
C PHE A 269 12.70 2.84 -0.01
N PHE A 270 11.71 3.47 -0.62
CA PHE A 270 11.28 4.82 -0.30
C PHE A 270 9.80 4.77 0.11
N ILE A 271 9.36 5.74 0.90
CA ILE A 271 7.96 5.85 1.29
C ILE A 271 7.36 7.18 0.88
N THR A 272 6.07 7.16 0.54
CA THR A 272 5.25 8.36 0.37
C THR A 272 4.94 9.01 1.72
N PRO A 273 4.43 10.26 1.77
CA PRO A 273 3.96 10.88 3.01
C PRO A 273 2.87 10.08 3.75
N ASN A 274 2.16 9.22 3.03
CA ASN A 274 1.12 8.34 3.58
C ASN A 274 1.63 6.93 3.91
N PHE A 275 2.96 6.73 3.95
CA PHE A 275 3.63 5.47 4.29
C PHE A 275 3.40 4.32 3.32
N TYR A 276 2.94 4.58 2.09
CA TYR A 276 3.04 3.59 1.02
C TYR A 276 4.50 3.44 0.60
N VAL A 277 4.96 2.20 0.42
CA VAL A 277 6.28 1.92 -0.15
C VAL A 277 6.22 2.16 -1.65
N HIS A 278 7.14 2.98 -2.16
CA HIS A 278 7.37 3.17 -3.58
C HIS A 278 7.76 1.83 -4.21
N ASN A 279 6.97 1.38 -5.19
CA ASN A 279 7.32 0.24 -6.03
C ASN A 279 7.82 0.69 -7.41
N ASP A 280 7.72 1.98 -7.73
CA ASP A 280 8.18 2.67 -8.94
C ASP A 280 9.69 2.97 -8.92
N PHE A 281 10.31 3.01 -7.75
CA PHE A 281 11.77 3.04 -7.59
C PHE A 281 12.21 2.33 -6.31
N PHE A 282 12.99 1.26 -6.44
CA PHE A 282 13.55 0.51 -5.30
C PHE A 282 14.75 -0.33 -5.71
N GLY A 283 15.56 -0.74 -4.72
CA GLY A 283 16.72 -1.59 -4.93
C GLY A 283 16.73 -2.80 -4.01
N ALA A 284 17.18 -3.96 -4.51
CA ALA A 284 17.38 -5.14 -3.68
C ALA A 284 18.48 -6.07 -4.22
N ILE A 285 19.02 -6.91 -3.34
CA ILE A 285 19.92 -8.00 -3.75
C ILE A 285 19.16 -9.12 -4.49
N PRO A 286 19.85 -9.90 -5.35
CA PRO A 286 19.29 -11.13 -5.91
C PRO A 286 18.92 -12.12 -4.80
N GLY A 287 17.74 -12.72 -4.91
CA GLY A 287 17.17 -13.62 -3.91
C GLY A 287 16.65 -12.92 -2.65
N SER A 288 16.28 -11.64 -2.76
CA SER A 288 15.79 -10.83 -1.65
C SER A 288 14.67 -11.51 -0.85
N PRO A 289 14.81 -11.67 0.48
CA PRO A 289 13.73 -12.19 1.33
C PRO A 289 12.50 -11.27 1.35
N VAL A 290 12.66 -9.95 1.16
CA VAL A 290 11.55 -9.01 1.06
C VAL A 290 10.76 -9.26 -0.24
N LEU A 291 11.44 -9.33 -1.39
CA LEU A 291 10.76 -9.54 -2.67
C LEU A 291 10.14 -10.94 -2.78
N ASN A 292 10.76 -11.95 -2.18
CA ASN A 292 10.14 -13.27 -2.06
C ASN A 292 8.80 -13.21 -1.31
N ASP A 293 8.68 -12.35 -0.30
CA ASP A 293 7.41 -12.14 0.42
C ASP A 293 6.42 -11.27 -0.38
N CYS A 294 6.91 -10.32 -1.20
CA CYS A 294 6.08 -9.62 -2.18
C CYS A 294 5.42 -10.62 -3.15
N LEU A 295 6.21 -11.57 -3.69
CA LEU A 295 5.71 -12.62 -4.59
C LEU A 295 4.58 -13.43 -3.96
N LEU A 296 4.68 -13.80 -2.66
CA LEU A 296 3.60 -14.53 -1.97
C LEU A 296 2.27 -13.77 -2.03
N SER A 297 2.29 -12.47 -1.76
CA SER A 297 1.09 -11.63 -1.76
C SER A 297 0.59 -11.38 -3.17
N LEU A 298 1.49 -11.12 -4.11
CA LEU A 298 1.21 -10.92 -5.53
C LEU A 298 0.51 -12.14 -6.16
N TYR A 299 1.03 -13.35 -5.96
CA TYR A 299 0.40 -14.57 -6.47
C TYR A 299 -0.96 -14.81 -5.80
N ARG A 300 -1.04 -14.70 -4.47
CA ARG A 300 -2.31 -14.86 -3.75
C ARG A 300 -3.38 -13.92 -4.29
N ASN A 301 -3.06 -12.63 -4.42
CA ASN A 301 -3.98 -11.62 -4.90
C ASN A 301 -4.39 -11.89 -6.35
N SER A 302 -3.45 -12.29 -7.19
CA SER A 302 -3.70 -12.61 -8.61
C SER A 302 -4.62 -13.82 -8.79
N TYR A 303 -4.50 -14.84 -7.94
CA TYR A 303 -5.36 -16.02 -7.98
C TYR A 303 -6.74 -15.80 -7.36
N GLN A 304 -6.78 -15.19 -6.17
CA GLN A 304 -8.01 -15.10 -5.37
C GLN A 304 -8.86 -13.88 -5.71
N HIS A 305 -8.23 -12.80 -6.20
CA HIS A 305 -8.86 -11.49 -6.33
C HIS A 305 -8.50 -10.84 -7.68
N ARG A 306 -8.96 -11.45 -8.78
CA ARG A 306 -8.63 -11.01 -10.15
C ARG A 306 -8.93 -9.53 -10.42
N ASN A 307 -9.99 -9.01 -9.82
CA ASN A 307 -10.47 -7.63 -9.98
C ASN A 307 -10.09 -6.71 -8.80
N LEU A 308 -9.11 -7.11 -7.97
CA LEU A 308 -8.62 -6.26 -6.90
C LEU A 308 -7.96 -5.01 -7.50
N PHE A 309 -8.12 -3.89 -6.80
CA PHE A 309 -7.47 -2.64 -7.15
C PHE A 309 -5.96 -2.83 -7.38
N ILE A 310 -5.41 -2.31 -8.48
CA ILE A 310 -4.04 -2.61 -8.94
C ILE A 310 -3.01 -2.36 -7.85
N ALA A 311 -3.10 -1.22 -7.14
CA ALA A 311 -2.15 -0.88 -6.07
C ALA A 311 -2.12 -1.90 -4.92
N TYR A 312 -3.23 -2.63 -4.70
CA TYR A 312 -3.34 -3.67 -3.68
C TYR A 312 -2.97 -5.05 -4.24
N LYS A 313 -3.26 -5.29 -5.52
CA LYS A 313 -3.03 -6.56 -6.20
C LYS A 313 -1.54 -6.82 -6.48
N THR A 314 -0.92 -5.89 -7.20
CA THR A 314 0.45 -6.01 -7.73
C THR A 314 1.32 -4.82 -7.35
N GLY A 315 0.72 -3.67 -7.03
CA GLY A 315 1.42 -2.41 -6.76
C GLY A 315 1.96 -2.26 -5.33
N PRO A 316 2.04 -1.03 -4.78
CA PRO A 316 2.65 -0.73 -3.48
C PRO A 316 2.22 -1.61 -2.30
N GLY A 317 0.96 -2.06 -2.30
CA GLY A 317 0.39 -2.81 -1.18
C GLY A 317 1.14 -4.09 -0.84
N ILE A 318 1.65 -4.82 -1.84
CA ILE A 318 2.41 -6.06 -1.60
C ILE A 318 3.77 -5.76 -0.94
N PHE A 319 4.37 -4.60 -1.23
CA PHE A 319 5.63 -4.16 -0.65
C PHE A 319 5.44 -3.77 0.81
N ASN A 320 4.41 -2.99 1.13
CA ASN A 320 4.06 -2.68 2.51
C ASN A 320 3.85 -3.96 3.34
N ARG A 321 3.08 -4.94 2.81
CA ARG A 321 2.86 -6.23 3.49
C ARG A 321 4.16 -7.00 3.70
N ALA A 322 5.02 -7.09 2.69
CA ALA A 322 6.31 -7.78 2.78
C ALA A 322 7.23 -7.15 3.83
N VAL A 323 7.35 -5.82 3.84
CA VAL A 323 8.13 -5.07 4.83
C VAL A 323 7.57 -5.28 6.24
N ASN A 324 6.26 -5.22 6.42
CA ASN A 324 5.61 -5.46 7.72
C ASN A 324 5.89 -6.88 8.25
N ARG A 325 5.87 -7.89 7.37
CA ARG A 325 6.25 -9.27 7.73
C ARG A 325 7.70 -9.37 8.17
N MET A 326 8.62 -8.69 7.49
CA MET A 326 10.03 -8.66 7.91
C MET A 326 10.20 -8.01 9.29
N ILE A 327 9.58 -6.86 9.50
CA ILE A 327 9.63 -6.14 10.77
C ILE A 327 9.05 -7.00 11.90
N HIS A 328 7.87 -7.57 11.70
CA HIS A 328 7.23 -8.44 12.69
C HIS A 328 8.09 -9.66 13.04
N ARG A 329 8.69 -10.32 12.04
CA ARG A 329 9.63 -11.43 12.27
C ARG A 329 10.84 -10.98 13.08
N ASN A 330 11.41 -9.82 12.77
CA ASN A 330 12.57 -9.28 13.49
C ASN A 330 12.23 -8.91 14.95
N ILE A 331 11.02 -8.39 15.22
CA ILE A 331 10.54 -8.15 16.59
C ILE A 331 10.43 -9.46 17.37
N ARG A 332 9.94 -10.52 16.72
CA ARG A 332 9.69 -11.84 17.33
C ARG A 332 10.97 -12.64 17.57
N ALA A 333 11.90 -12.59 16.63
CA ALA A 333 13.17 -13.28 16.64
C ALA A 333 14.17 -12.41 15.86
N PRO A 334 14.97 -11.59 16.56
CA PRO A 334 15.88 -10.67 15.90
C PRO A 334 16.83 -11.39 14.95
N GLN A 335 16.80 -10.97 13.68
CA GLN A 335 17.70 -11.47 12.64
C GLN A 335 18.39 -10.30 11.96
N PRO A 336 19.65 -10.49 11.49
CA PRO A 336 20.33 -9.46 10.73
C PRO A 336 19.64 -9.30 9.37
N LEU A 337 18.73 -8.34 9.27
CA LEU A 337 18.17 -7.87 8.01
C LEU A 337 18.82 -6.53 7.70
N SER A 338 19.40 -6.39 6.52
CA SER A 338 19.92 -5.12 6.02
C SER A 338 18.91 -4.51 5.06
N MET A 339 18.17 -3.50 5.52
CA MET A 339 17.16 -2.80 4.74
C MET A 339 17.29 -1.30 5.03
N LEU A 340 16.93 -0.45 4.09
CA LEU A 340 16.82 0.98 4.29
C LEU A 340 15.46 1.41 3.79
N ILE A 341 14.71 2.13 4.62
CA ILE A 341 13.43 2.71 4.26
C ILE A 341 13.60 4.21 4.36
N SER A 342 13.72 4.85 3.21
CA SER A 342 14.02 6.26 3.08
C SER A 342 12.74 7.10 3.13
N PRO A 343 12.76 8.26 3.80
CA PRO A 343 11.61 9.16 3.87
C PRO A 343 11.30 9.82 2.51
N PRO A 344 10.12 10.47 2.38
CA PRO A 344 9.64 10.99 1.09
C PRO A 344 10.58 11.98 0.40
N ASP A 345 11.27 12.83 1.15
CA ASP A 345 12.24 13.81 0.63
C ASP A 345 13.41 13.15 -0.11
N ARG A 346 13.83 11.96 0.34
CA ARG A 346 14.92 11.21 -0.28
C ARG A 346 14.54 10.57 -1.62
N PHE A 347 13.26 10.37 -1.88
CA PHE A 347 12.81 9.90 -3.19
C PHE A 347 13.11 10.96 -4.25
N SER A 348 12.74 12.21 -3.99
CA SER A 348 12.98 13.34 -4.90
C SER A 348 14.46 13.72 -5.04
N ASP A 349 15.32 13.33 -4.09
CA ASP A 349 16.78 13.43 -4.21
C ASP A 349 17.36 12.42 -5.22
N ALA A 350 16.69 11.29 -5.44
CA ALA A 350 17.18 10.20 -6.29
C ALA A 350 16.58 10.24 -7.70
N VAL A 351 15.29 10.54 -7.80
CA VAL A 351 14.54 10.54 -9.06
C VAL A 351 13.85 11.88 -9.30
N GLU A 352 13.58 12.17 -10.57
CA GLU A 352 12.76 13.29 -11.00
C GLU A 352 11.64 12.84 -11.94
N GLU A 353 10.48 13.48 -11.78
CA GLU A 353 9.37 13.37 -12.71
C GLU A 353 9.60 14.33 -13.89
N PHE A 354 9.13 13.93 -15.07
CA PHE A 354 9.11 14.76 -16.26
C PHE A 354 7.73 14.73 -16.92
N GLU A 355 7.51 15.61 -17.90
CA GLU A 355 6.22 15.66 -18.60
C GLU A 355 5.97 14.34 -19.33
N THR A 356 4.80 13.75 -19.08
CA THR A 356 4.39 12.44 -19.64
C THR A 356 3.06 12.58 -20.38
N PRO A 357 3.03 13.25 -21.55
CA PRO A 357 1.80 13.50 -22.31
C PRO A 357 0.99 12.24 -22.61
N TYR A 358 1.64 11.07 -22.75
CA TYR A 358 0.95 9.80 -22.96
C TYR A 358 -0.11 9.49 -21.89
N LYS A 359 0.05 9.98 -20.65
CA LYS A 359 -0.92 9.78 -19.55
C LYS A 359 -2.25 10.49 -19.79
N LEU A 360 -2.30 11.53 -20.64
CA LEU A 360 -3.53 12.25 -20.98
C LEU A 360 -4.43 11.48 -21.94
N VAL A 361 -3.84 10.55 -22.71
CA VAL A 361 -4.54 9.77 -23.75
C VAL A 361 -4.67 8.29 -23.39
N SER A 362 -4.00 7.84 -22.33
CA SER A 362 -4.05 6.45 -21.86
C SER A 362 -5.12 6.29 -20.77
N PRO A 363 -5.76 5.11 -20.66
CA PRO A 363 -6.61 4.80 -19.51
C PRO A 363 -5.84 4.99 -18.20
N ASN A 364 -6.48 5.59 -17.20
CA ASN A 364 -5.88 5.72 -15.88
C ASN A 364 -5.92 4.36 -15.17
N TRP A 365 -4.78 3.92 -14.65
CA TRP A 365 -4.66 2.68 -13.88
C TRP A 365 -5.55 2.69 -12.62
N GLN A 366 -5.85 3.88 -12.07
CA GLN A 366 -6.70 4.02 -10.89
C GLN A 366 -8.15 3.55 -11.14
N THR A 367 -8.58 3.52 -12.40
CA THR A 367 -9.94 3.11 -12.78
C THR A 367 -9.98 1.73 -13.46
N ALA A 368 -8.89 0.97 -13.44
CA ALA A 368 -8.70 -0.28 -14.20
C ALA A 368 -9.00 -1.58 -13.43
#